data_AF-A0A3P5YS55-F1
#
_entry.id   AF-A0A3P5YS55-F1
#
_cell.length_a   1.000
_cell.length_b   1.000
_cell.length_c   1.000
_cell.angle_alpha   90.00
_cell.angle_beta   90.00
_cell.angle_gamma   90.00
#
_symmetry.space_group_name_H-M   'P 1'
#
loop_
_entity.id
_entity.type
_entity.pdbx_description
1 polymer ?
#
loop_
_entity_poly.entity_id
_entity_poly.type
_entity_poly.pdbx_seq_one_letter_code
_entity_poly.pdbx_strand_id
1 'polypeptide(L)' 'MIERCMLLHMTRDECIKALDQHASMLPLVTLTVWRGLQKENKDFFETYGHFLSPRPLS' A
#
# COMPACT_ATOMS: atom_id res chain seq x y z
N MET A 1 5.11 -6.44 -7.27
CA MET A 1 3.63 -6.35 -7.31
C MET A 1 3.14 -5.27 -6.35
N ILE A 2 3.22 -5.49 -5.03
CA ILE A 2 2.93 -4.44 -4.02
C ILE A 2 3.88 -3.23 -4.13
N GLU A 3 5.17 -3.44 -4.37
CA GLU A 3 6.13 -2.33 -4.57
C GLU A 3 5.72 -1.41 -5.71
N ARG A 4 5.17 -1.97 -6.80
CA ARG A 4 4.69 -1.15 -7.93
C ARG A 4 3.48 -0.31 -7.52
N CYS A 5 2.58 -0.84 -6.70
CA CYS A 5 1.49 -0.05 -6.13
C CYS A 5 2.02 1.07 -5.21
N MET A 6 3.08 0.81 -4.45
CA MET A 6 3.72 1.83 -3.60
C MET A 6 4.42 2.93 -4.41
N LEU A 7 5.10 2.57 -5.49
CA LEU A 7 5.71 3.53 -6.43
C LEU A 7 4.65 4.41 -7.12
N LEU A 8 3.42 3.91 -7.24
CA LEU A 8 2.28 4.66 -7.77
C LEU A 8 1.53 5.44 -6.67
N HIS A 9 2.08 5.53 -5.46
CA HIS A 9 1.48 6.23 -4.32
C HIS A 9 0.06 5.74 -4.01
N MET A 10 -0.19 4.43 -4.14
CA MET A 10 -1.48 3.85 -3.79
C MET A 10 -1.60 3.63 -2.28
N THR A 11 -2.76 3.96 -1.74
CA THR A 11 -3.17 3.49 -0.41
C THR A 11 -3.24 1.96 -0.38
N ARG A 12 -3.28 1.38 0.83
CA ARG A 12 -3.48 -0.05 1.01
C ARG A 12 -4.71 -0.57 0.24
N ASP A 13 -5.81 0.15 0.32
CA ASP A 13 -7.09 -0.32 -0.24
C ASP A 13 -7.10 -0.21 -1.77
N GLU A 14 -6.45 0.82 -2.33
CA GLU A 14 -6.20 0.93 -3.77
C GLU A 14 -5.26 -0.18 -4.27
N CYS A 15 -4.19 -0.48 -3.52
CA CYS A 15 -3.29 -1.57 -3.81
C CYS A 15 -4.03 -2.92 -3.81
N ILE A 16 -4.92 -3.17 -2.84
CA ILE A 16 -5.72 -4.39 -2.76
C ILE A 16 -6.64 -4.50 -3.99
N LYS A 17 -7.40 -3.45 -4.32
CA LYS A 17 -8.28 -3.43 -5.49
C LYS A 17 -7.53 -3.65 -6.79
N ALA A 18 -6.41 -2.94 -6.98
CA ALA A 18 -5.61 -3.05 -8.19
C ALA A 18 -5.02 -4.45 -8.38
N LEU A 19 -4.57 -5.11 -7.31
CA LEU A 19 -3.99 -6.45 -7.40
C LEU A 19 -5.05 -7.55 -7.56
N ASP A 20 -6.25 -7.36 -6.98
CA ASP A 20 -7.40 -8.23 -7.22
C ASP A 20 -7.84 -8.16 -8.69
N GLN A 21 -8.02 -6.94 -9.21
CA GLN A 21 -8.52 -6.71 -10.57
C GLN A 21 -7.51 -7.03 -11.68
N HIS A 22 -6.23 -6.67 -11.49
CA HIS A 22 -5.23 -6.72 -12.57
C HIS A 22 -4.25 -7.87 -12.45
N ALA A 23 -4.17 -8.55 -11.30
CA ALA A 23 -3.24 -9.64 -11.08
C ALA A 23 -3.88 -10.90 -10.49
N SER A 24 -5.21 -10.94 -10.36
CA SER A 24 -5.98 -12.05 -9.76
C SER A 24 -5.45 -12.48 -8.40
N MET A 25 -4.87 -11.54 -7.65
CA MET A 25 -4.33 -11.80 -6.32
C MET A 25 -5.44 -11.63 -5.29
N LEU A 26 -5.71 -12.70 -4.54
CA LEU A 26 -6.72 -12.69 -3.48
C LEU A 26 -6.49 -11.52 -2.51
N PRO A 27 -7.52 -10.71 -2.21
CA PRO A 27 -7.40 -9.57 -1.29
C PRO A 27 -6.78 -9.93 0.06
N LEU A 28 -7.08 -11.13 0.57
CA LEU A 28 -6.55 -11.64 1.84
C LEU A 28 -5.03 -11.85 1.79
N VAL A 29 -4.49 -12.29 0.66
CA VAL A 29 -3.05 -12.47 0.45
C VAL A 29 -2.37 -11.10 0.46
N THR A 30 -2.89 -10.15 -0.31
CA THR A 30 -2.37 -8.77 -0.36
C THR A 30 -2.37 -8.13 1.03
N LEU A 31 -3.46 -8.28 1.78
CA LEU A 31 -3.58 -7.75 3.13
C LEU A 31 -2.56 -8.36 4.10
N THR A 32 -2.35 -9.68 4.00
CA THR A 32 -1.41 -10.40 4.87
C THR A 32 0.03 -9.97 4.61
N VAL A 33 0.42 -9.88 3.33
CA VAL A 33 1.75 -9.40 2.94
C VAL A 33 1.94 -7.95 3.36
N TRP A 34 0.94 -7.08 3.14
CA TRP A 34 1.00 -5.67 3.56
C TRP A 34 1.26 -5.52 5.06
N ARG A 35 0.56 -6.28 5.90
CA ARG A 35 0.77 -6.27 7.37
C ARG A 35 2.16 -6.76 7.74
N GLY A 36 2.68 -7.78 7.06
CA GLY A 36 4.07 -8.24 7.25
C GLY A 36 5.07 -7.12 6.95
N LEU A 37 4.92 -6.49 5.78
CA LEU A 37 5.78 -5.38 5.35
C LEU A 37 5.71 -4.19 6.32
N GLN A 38 4.52 -3.83 6.82
CA GLN A 38 4.36 -2.78 7.83
C GLN A 38 5.08 -3.11 9.13
N LYS A 39 5.04 -4.37 9.57
CA LYS A 39 5.70 -4.82 10.79
C LYS A 39 7.22 -4.78 10.67
N GLU A 40 7.76 -5.19 9.51
CA GLU A 40 9.20 -5.26 9.27
C GLU A 40 9.82 -3.91 8.90
N ASN A 41 9.06 -2.99 8.29
CA ASN A 41 9.57 -1.74 7.74
C ASN A 41 8.82 -0.51 8.29
N LYS A 42 8.70 -0.41 9.61
CA LYS A 42 7.86 0.62 10.26
C LYS A 42 8.18 2.05 9.81
N ASP A 43 9.45 2.45 9.82
CA ASP A 43 9.88 3.82 9.49
C ASP A 43 9.50 4.20 8.04
N PHE A 44 9.60 3.22 7.12
CA PHE A 44 9.17 3.40 5.74
C PHE A 44 7.67 3.66 5.67
N PHE A 45 6.85 2.85 6.36
CA PHE A 45 5.39 2.99 6.30
C PHE A 45 4.84 4.20 7.03
N GLU A 46 5.50 4.69 8.08
CA GLU A 46 5.18 5.98 8.70
C GLU A 46 5.39 7.11 7.70
N THR A 47 6.57 7.16 7.07
CA THR A 47 6.90 8.16 6.05
C THR A 47 5.98 8.05 4.83
N TYR A 48 5.72 6.83 4.36
CA TYR A 48 4.82 6.55 3.24
C TYR A 48 3.40 7.02 3.53
N GLY A 49 2.90 6.81 4.76
CA GLY A 49 1.59 7.30 5.19
C GLY A 49 1.48 8.83 5.13
N HIS A 50 2.54 9.55 5.49
CA HIS A 50 2.59 11.01 5.37
C HIS A 50 2.52 11.48 3.90
N PHE A 51 3.12 10.76 2.96
CA PHE A 51 3.04 11.08 1.53
C PHE A 51 1.64 10.88 0.93
N LEU A 52 0.85 9.94 1.48
CA LEU A 52 -0.51 9.67 1.03
C LEU A 52 -1.54 10.63 1.63
N SER A 53 -1.20 11.34 2.70
CA SER A 53 -2.06 12.37 3.26
C SER A 53 -2.14 13.54 2.28
N PRO A 54 -3.33 14.02 1.88
CA PRO A 54 -3.42 15.26 1.14
C PRO A 54 -2.73 16.35 1.97
N ARG A 55 -1.75 17.05 1.37
CA ARG A 55 -1.15 18.22 2.03
C ARG A 55 -2.28 19.16 2.41
N PRO A 56 -2.29 19.76 3.60
CA PRO A 56 -3.18 20.87 3.87
C PRO A 56 -2.89 21.91 2.79
N LEU A 57 -3.88 22.21 1.94
CA LEU A 57 -3.83 23.37 1.07
C LEU A 57 -3.83 24.57 2.02
N SER A 58 -2.63 25.09 2.30
CA SER A 58 -2.44 26.40 2.93
C SER A 58 -2.69 27.51 1.94
#